data_AF-A0A7J9RMK8-F1
#
_entry.id   AF-A0A7J9RMK8-F1
#
_cell.length_a   1.000
_cell.length_b   1.000
_cell.length_c   1.000
_cell.angle_alpha   90.00
_cell.angle_beta   90.00
_cell.angle_gamma   90.00
#
_symmetry.space_group_name_H-M   'P 1'
#
loop_
_entity.id
_entity.type
_entity.pdbx_description
1 polymer ?
#
loop_
_entity_poly.entity_id
_entity_poly.type
_entity_poly.pdbx_seq_one_letter_code
_entity_poly.pdbx_strand_id
1 'polypeptide(L)'
;MTLSTTTDRDVEIADKLAHIAEVTREEYEKELLATGIDIKSKSAAEIISHIISHDFKEYSLGDKKVAVGQVLVIDKEEIRAKEEDIKSEMERLRKEKRYDLIVLLITNPLETGEELIARGDTQMIEKAFGIEIQNDKGFISQTLSRKKDFIPEIGYVCTTS
;
A
#
# COMPACT_ATOMS: atom_id res chain seq x y z
N MET A 1 13.40 3.15 -7.94
CA MET A 1 14.07 2.04 -7.19
C MET A 1 14.24 2.36 -5.70
N THR A 2 13.16 2.73 -5.01
CA THR A 2 13.22 3.32 -3.66
C THR A 2 12.66 2.43 -2.56
N LEU A 3 12.09 1.26 -2.92
CA LEU A 3 11.48 0.35 -1.96
C LEU A 3 12.54 -0.38 -1.12
N SER A 4 12.20 -0.66 0.14
CA SER A 4 13.03 -1.40 1.13
C SER A 4 13.48 -2.79 0.67
N THR A 5 12.83 -3.33 -0.37
CA THR A 5 13.18 -4.62 -0.98
C THR A 5 14.28 -4.56 -2.02
N THR A 6 14.61 -3.37 -2.52
CA THR A 6 15.57 -3.17 -3.62
C THR A 6 17.00 -3.29 -3.11
N THR A 7 17.82 -4.06 -3.82
CA THR A 7 19.24 -4.27 -3.49
C THR A 7 20.17 -3.67 -4.54
N ASP A 8 21.44 -3.48 -4.22
CA ASP A 8 22.47 -2.99 -5.16
C ASP A 8 22.54 -3.85 -6.44
N ARG A 9 22.29 -5.16 -6.30
CA ARG A 9 22.25 -6.09 -7.42
C ARG A 9 21.08 -5.82 -8.37
N ASP A 10 19.92 -5.43 -7.83
CA ASP A 10 18.75 -5.08 -8.65
C ASP A 10 19.06 -3.82 -9.48
N VAL A 11 19.76 -2.84 -8.88
CA VAL A 11 20.20 -1.62 -9.55
C VAL A 11 21.17 -1.94 -10.70
N GLU A 12 22.20 -2.76 -10.42
CA GLU A 12 23.20 -3.13 -11.43
C GLU A 12 22.59 -3.88 -12.62
N ILE A 13 21.65 -4.80 -12.35
CA ILE A 13 20.97 -5.56 -13.41
C ILE A 13 20.04 -4.66 -14.21
N ALA A 14 19.30 -3.76 -13.55
CA ALA A 14 18.44 -2.80 -14.23
C ALA A 14 19.24 -1.90 -15.18
N ASP A 15 20.43 -1.44 -14.78
CA ASP A 15 21.31 -0.64 -15.64
C ASP A 15 21.80 -1.42 -16.87
N LYS A 16 22.18 -2.69 -16.67
CA LYS A 16 22.56 -3.58 -17.79
C LYS A 16 21.42 -3.80 -18.77
N LEU A 17 20.21 -4.02 -18.26
CA LEU A 17 19.02 -4.22 -19.10
C LEU A 17 18.63 -2.95 -19.86
N ALA A 18 18.72 -1.78 -19.22
CA ALA A 18 18.45 -0.49 -19.85
C ALA A 18 19.40 -0.24 -21.04
N HIS A 19 20.69 -0.57 -20.87
CA HIS A 19 21.67 -0.48 -21.95
C HIS A 19 21.35 -1.42 -23.13
N ILE A 20 20.98 -2.66 -22.85
CA ILE A 20 20.59 -3.64 -23.89
C ILE A 20 19.33 -3.21 -24.64
N ALA A 21 18.37 -2.62 -23.92
CA ALA A 21 17.11 -2.15 -24.48
C ALA A 21 17.20 -0.76 -25.15
N GLU A 22 18.38 -0.13 -25.13
CA GLU A 22 18.63 1.22 -25.68
C GLU A 22 17.68 2.29 -25.11
N VAL A 23 17.31 2.16 -23.83
CA VAL A 23 16.47 3.14 -23.12
C VAL A 23 17.22 3.80 -21.97
N THR A 24 16.89 5.05 -21.67
CA THR A 24 17.35 5.69 -20.43
C THR A 24 16.51 5.19 -19.26
N ARG A 25 17.16 4.66 -18.23
CA ARG A 25 16.47 4.13 -17.03
C ARG A 25 15.49 5.13 -16.42
N GLU A 26 15.90 6.40 -16.32
CA GLU A 26 15.10 7.46 -15.69
C GLU A 26 13.87 7.83 -16.53
N GLU A 27 13.98 7.81 -17.86
CA GLU A 27 12.86 8.06 -18.77
C GLU A 27 11.89 6.88 -18.73
N TYR A 28 12.43 5.65 -18.80
CA TYR A 28 11.63 4.44 -18.75
C TYR A 28 10.95 4.23 -17.40
N GLU A 29 11.62 4.56 -16.29
CA GLU A 29 11.03 4.52 -14.94
C GLU A 29 9.84 5.47 -14.85
N LYS A 30 9.96 6.70 -15.36
CA LYS A 30 8.86 7.67 -15.38
C LYS A 30 7.70 7.19 -16.24
N GLU A 31 7.97 6.67 -17.43
CA GLU A 31 6.94 6.17 -18.34
C GLU A 31 6.21 4.95 -17.76
N LEU A 32 6.96 3.99 -17.22
CA LEU A 32 6.41 2.78 -16.62
C LEU A 32 5.56 3.11 -15.38
N LEU A 33 6.03 4.02 -14.53
CA LEU A 33 5.28 4.49 -13.38
C LEU A 33 4.00 5.23 -13.81
N ALA A 34 4.10 6.13 -14.80
CA ALA A 34 2.93 6.85 -15.29
C ALA A 34 1.86 5.92 -15.88
N THR A 35 2.27 4.86 -16.58
CA THR A 35 1.35 3.91 -17.21
C THR A 35 0.77 2.91 -16.21
N GLY A 36 1.55 2.51 -15.19
CA GLY A 36 1.12 1.56 -14.16
C GLY A 36 0.23 2.16 -13.07
N ILE A 37 0.21 3.49 -12.93
CA ILE A 37 -0.43 4.22 -11.82
C ILE A 37 -1.70 4.98 -12.27
N ASP A 38 -2.21 4.78 -13.49
CA ASP A 38 -3.44 5.49 -13.91
C ASP A 38 -4.67 5.05 -13.06
N ILE A 39 -4.98 5.88 -12.07
CA ILE A 39 -6.14 5.79 -11.18
C ILE A 39 -7.12 6.94 -11.42
N LYS A 40 -6.77 7.96 -12.21
CA LYS A 40 -7.63 9.11 -12.53
C LYS A 40 -8.95 8.68 -13.17
N SER A 41 -8.86 7.73 -14.09
CA SER A 41 -9.98 7.21 -14.87
C SER A 41 -10.88 6.22 -14.10
N LYS A 42 -10.44 5.74 -12.93
CA LYS A 42 -11.12 4.69 -12.15
C LYS A 42 -12.02 5.28 -11.06
N SER A 43 -13.22 4.75 -10.88
CA SER A 43 -14.06 5.01 -9.70
C SER A 43 -13.43 4.42 -8.43
N ALA A 44 -13.87 4.84 -7.24
CA ALA A 44 -13.36 4.27 -5.98
C ALA A 44 -13.60 2.76 -5.88
N ALA A 45 -14.77 2.28 -6.32
CA ALA A 45 -15.08 0.85 -6.38
C ALA A 45 -14.16 0.11 -7.37
N GLU A 46 -13.82 0.72 -8.51
CA GLU A 46 -12.85 0.14 -9.45
C GLU A 46 -11.42 0.18 -8.91
N ILE A 47 -11.02 1.24 -8.21
CA ILE A 47 -9.73 1.33 -7.53
C ILE A 47 -9.61 0.20 -6.51
N ILE A 48 -10.62 0.06 -5.65
CA ILE A 48 -10.64 -1.01 -4.64
C ILE A 48 -10.74 -2.38 -5.29
N SER A 49 -11.57 -2.59 -6.32
CA SER A 49 -11.65 -3.84 -7.06
C SER A 49 -10.33 -4.19 -7.76
N HIS A 50 -9.63 -3.20 -8.31
CA HIS A 50 -8.31 -3.36 -8.91
C HIS A 50 -7.26 -3.75 -7.85
N ILE A 51 -7.27 -3.05 -6.71
CA ILE A 51 -6.43 -3.42 -5.56
C ILE A 51 -6.79 -4.83 -5.10
N ILE A 52 -8.07 -5.21 -5.01
CA ILE A 52 -8.51 -6.53 -4.58
C ILE A 52 -8.08 -7.66 -5.51
N SER A 53 -8.20 -7.43 -6.81
CA SER A 53 -7.86 -8.42 -7.82
C SER A 53 -6.35 -8.64 -7.96
N HIS A 54 -5.54 -7.61 -7.71
CA HIS A 54 -4.09 -7.68 -7.99
C HIS A 54 -3.23 -7.67 -6.71
N ASP A 55 -3.64 -6.92 -5.69
CA ASP A 55 -2.73 -6.53 -4.61
C ASP A 55 -3.36 -6.44 -3.22
N PHE A 56 -4.52 -7.03 -2.99
CA PHE A 56 -5.11 -7.16 -1.66
C PHE A 56 -4.89 -8.57 -1.18
N LYS A 57 -4.25 -8.71 -0.02
CA LYS A 57 -3.93 -10.02 0.56
C LYS A 57 -4.60 -10.15 1.91
N GLU A 58 -5.23 -11.29 2.11
CA GLU A 58 -5.84 -11.69 3.37
C GLU A 58 -4.80 -12.46 4.20
N TYR A 59 -4.72 -12.14 5.48
CA TYR A 59 -3.83 -12.75 6.45
C TYR A 59 -4.64 -13.17 7.68
N SER A 60 -4.31 -14.32 8.23
CA SER A 60 -4.80 -14.76 9.54
C SER A 60 -3.63 -14.64 10.52
N LEU A 61 -3.71 -13.68 11.43
CA LEU A 61 -2.67 -13.34 12.39
C LEU A 61 -3.22 -13.60 13.80
N GLY A 62 -2.90 -14.75 14.36
CA GLY A 62 -3.56 -15.23 15.58
C GLY A 62 -5.04 -15.53 15.33
N ASP A 63 -5.92 -14.93 16.11
CA ASP A 63 -7.37 -14.97 15.96
C ASP A 63 -7.93 -13.86 15.05
N LYS A 64 -7.07 -12.93 14.59
CA LYS A 64 -7.46 -11.78 13.77
C LYS A 64 -7.38 -12.07 12.28
N LYS A 65 -8.40 -11.64 11.55
CA LYS A 65 -8.44 -11.63 10.10
C LYS A 65 -8.10 -10.24 9.58
N VAL A 66 -6.91 -10.08 9.02
CA VAL A 66 -6.37 -8.81 8.53
C VAL A 66 -6.31 -8.83 7.02
N ALA A 67 -6.64 -7.72 6.37
CA ALA A 67 -6.56 -7.62 4.93
C ALA A 67 -5.88 -6.31 4.49
N VAL A 68 -4.87 -6.44 3.62
CA VAL A 68 -3.98 -5.33 3.28
C VAL A 68 -3.83 -5.20 1.76
N GLY A 69 -4.28 -4.06 1.25
CA GLY A 69 -4.03 -3.57 -0.09
C GLY A 69 -2.86 -2.61 -0.11
N GLN A 70 -2.16 -2.55 -1.24
CA GLN A 70 -1.13 -1.53 -1.49
C GLN A 70 -1.33 -0.96 -2.89
N VAL A 71 -1.30 0.37 -3.01
CA VAL A 71 -1.42 1.08 -4.29
C VAL A 71 -0.28 2.07 -4.43
N LEU A 72 0.32 2.11 -5.61
CA LEU A 72 1.30 3.12 -5.99
C LEU A 72 0.58 4.33 -6.56
N VAL A 73 0.88 5.53 -6.07
CA VAL A 73 0.24 6.78 -6.49
C VAL A 73 1.28 7.89 -6.60
N ILE A 74 1.32 8.59 -7.73
CA ILE A 74 2.21 9.74 -7.91
C ILE A 74 1.54 11.02 -7.37
N ASP A 75 0.27 11.24 -7.71
CA ASP A 75 -0.50 12.40 -7.24
C ASP A 75 -1.52 11.97 -6.18
N LYS A 76 -1.18 12.26 -4.92
CA LYS A 76 -2.00 11.88 -3.75
C LYS A 76 -3.37 12.57 -3.73
N GLU A 77 -3.54 13.70 -4.45
CA GLU A 77 -4.84 14.37 -4.55
C GLU A 77 -5.90 13.48 -5.22
N GLU A 78 -5.48 12.55 -6.08
CA GLU A 78 -6.38 11.59 -6.73
C GLU A 78 -7.05 10.65 -5.74
N ILE A 79 -6.30 10.21 -4.72
CA ILE A 79 -6.84 9.39 -3.64
C ILE A 79 -7.69 10.24 -2.69
N ARG A 80 -7.24 11.46 -2.36
CA ARG A 80 -7.99 12.38 -1.49
C ARG A 80 -9.37 12.71 -2.07
N ALA A 81 -9.46 12.94 -3.38
CA ALA A 81 -10.72 13.22 -4.07
C ALA A 81 -11.73 12.06 -4.00
N LYS A 82 -11.27 10.83 -3.76
CA LYS A 82 -12.09 9.61 -3.68
C LYS A 82 -12.10 9.00 -2.27
N GLU A 83 -11.55 9.70 -1.28
CA GLU A 83 -11.26 9.16 0.05
C GLU A 83 -12.51 8.60 0.74
N GLU A 84 -13.62 9.33 0.73
CA GLU A 84 -14.86 8.90 1.38
C GLU A 84 -15.49 7.68 0.70
N ASP A 85 -15.45 7.62 -0.63
CA ASP A 85 -15.93 6.46 -1.37
C ASP A 85 -15.04 5.23 -1.11
N ILE A 86 -13.71 5.43 -1.03
CA ILE A 86 -12.74 4.38 -0.68
C ILE A 86 -13.04 3.85 0.72
N LYS A 87 -13.20 4.73 1.72
CA LYS A 87 -13.52 4.35 3.09
C LYS A 87 -14.84 3.58 3.17
N SER A 88 -15.86 4.02 2.44
CA SER A 88 -17.18 3.38 2.42
C SER A 88 -17.10 1.96 1.87
N GLU A 89 -16.40 1.78 0.76
CA GLU A 89 -16.25 0.48 0.12
C GLU A 89 -15.32 -0.47 0.90
N MET A 90 -14.25 0.06 1.52
CA MET A 90 -13.44 -0.69 2.48
C MET A 90 -14.28 -1.21 3.66
N GLU A 91 -15.15 -0.37 4.23
CA GLU A 91 -16.04 -0.78 5.32
C GLU A 91 -17.07 -1.82 4.88
N ARG A 92 -17.60 -1.69 3.66
CA ARG A 92 -18.49 -2.69 3.06
C ARG A 92 -17.81 -4.06 2.98
N LEU A 93 -16.59 -4.10 2.44
CA LEU A 93 -15.79 -5.32 2.31
C LEU A 93 -15.36 -5.90 3.65
N ARG A 94 -14.97 -5.04 4.60
CA ARG A 94 -14.62 -5.44 5.97
C ARG A 94 -15.77 -6.21 6.62
N LYS A 95 -16.99 -5.68 6.51
CA LYS A 95 -18.20 -6.33 7.03
C LYS A 95 -18.54 -7.61 6.27
N GLU A 96 -18.52 -7.57 4.94
CA GLU A 96 -18.84 -8.71 4.08
C GLU A 96 -17.93 -9.91 4.35
N LYS A 97 -16.62 -9.67 4.41
CA LYS A 97 -15.61 -10.71 4.58
C LYS A 97 -15.14 -10.92 6.02
N ARG A 98 -15.74 -10.18 6.96
CA ARG A 98 -15.48 -10.21 8.41
C ARG A 98 -14.00 -10.02 8.74
N TYR A 99 -13.39 -8.99 8.19
CA TYR A 99 -12.05 -8.59 8.60
C TYR A 99 -12.10 -7.82 9.92
N ASP A 100 -11.21 -8.16 10.84
CA ASP A 100 -10.96 -7.37 12.04
C ASP A 100 -10.28 -6.06 11.69
N LEU A 101 -9.40 -6.08 10.69
CA LEU A 101 -8.68 -4.91 10.19
C LEU A 101 -8.57 -4.96 8.67
N ILE A 102 -8.97 -3.88 8.00
CA ILE A 102 -8.70 -3.65 6.57
C ILE A 102 -7.83 -2.40 6.43
N VAL A 103 -6.76 -2.51 5.64
CA VAL A 103 -5.79 -1.43 5.43
C VAL A 103 -5.53 -1.25 3.95
N LEU A 104 -5.48 0.00 3.51
CA LEU A 104 -4.95 0.40 2.22
C LEU A 104 -3.69 1.23 2.45
N LEU A 105 -2.55 0.69 2.01
CA LEU A 105 -1.27 1.40 1.96
C LEU A 105 -1.19 2.19 0.65
N ILE A 106 -0.85 3.47 0.76
CA ILE A 106 -0.76 4.42 -0.35
C ILE A 106 0.69 4.87 -0.43
N THR A 107 1.41 4.30 -1.40
CA THR A 107 2.84 4.51 -1.58
C THR A 107 3.07 5.50 -2.71
N ASN A 108 3.77 6.61 -2.44
CA ASN A 108 4.32 7.44 -3.51
C ASN A 108 5.79 7.08 -3.72
N PRO A 109 6.19 6.48 -4.87
CA PRO A 109 7.57 6.06 -5.09
C PRO A 109 8.58 7.22 -5.14
N LEU A 110 8.10 8.46 -5.28
CA LEU A 110 8.91 9.68 -5.31
C LEU A 110 9.09 10.34 -3.94
N GLU A 111 8.35 9.89 -2.92
CA GLU A 111 8.39 10.45 -1.57
C GLU A 111 8.85 9.40 -0.55
N THR A 112 9.33 9.86 0.61
CA THR A 112 9.63 8.99 1.74
C THR A 112 8.42 8.90 2.66
N GLY A 113 8.09 7.68 3.09
CA GLY A 113 6.95 7.40 3.97
C GLY A 113 5.80 6.71 3.26
N GLU A 114 4.84 6.29 4.07
CA GLU A 114 3.67 5.52 3.67
C GLU A 114 2.42 6.15 4.28
N GLU A 115 1.50 6.60 3.43
CA GLU A 115 0.16 6.99 3.89
C GLU A 115 -0.71 5.74 3.96
N LEU A 116 -1.67 5.73 4.89
CA LEU A 116 -2.61 4.62 4.98
C LEU A 116 -4.01 5.08 5.32
N ILE A 117 -4.98 4.31 4.82
CA ILE A 117 -6.37 4.34 5.25
C ILE A 117 -6.66 3.02 5.93
N ALA A 118 -7.28 3.03 7.12
CA ALA A 118 -7.56 1.84 7.90
C ALA A 118 -8.95 1.86 8.52
N ARG A 119 -9.65 0.72 8.50
CA ARG A 119 -10.95 0.52 9.17
C ARG A 119 -10.94 -0.77 9.99
N GLY A 120 -11.67 -0.77 11.09
CA GLY A 120 -11.73 -1.90 12.03
C GLY A 120 -10.89 -1.63 13.27
N ASP A 121 -10.11 -2.62 13.71
CA ASP A 121 -9.25 -2.54 14.90
C ASP A 121 -7.94 -1.77 14.60
N THR A 122 -8.04 -0.45 14.46
CA THR A 122 -6.90 0.42 14.12
C THR A 122 -5.83 0.48 15.20
N GLN A 123 -6.15 0.11 16.45
CA GLN A 123 -5.19 0.05 17.55
C GLN A 123 -4.03 -0.91 17.26
N MET A 124 -4.27 -1.93 16.42
CA MET A 124 -3.21 -2.82 15.95
C MET A 124 -2.11 -2.07 15.19
N ILE A 125 -2.49 -1.10 14.36
CA ILE A 125 -1.55 -0.27 13.59
C ILE A 125 -0.83 0.71 14.52
N GLU A 126 -1.58 1.37 15.41
CA GLU A 126 -1.02 2.34 16.35
C GLU A 126 0.05 1.71 17.25
N LYS A 127 -0.22 0.50 17.77
CA LYS A 127 0.75 -0.27 18.57
C LYS A 127 1.94 -0.76 17.75
N ALA A 128 1.71 -1.22 16.52
CA ALA A 128 2.75 -1.78 15.66
C ALA A 128 3.75 -0.72 15.20
N PHE A 129 3.28 0.47 14.85
CA PHE A 129 4.13 1.50 14.23
C PHE A 129 4.35 2.74 15.11
N GLY A 130 3.73 2.81 16.29
CA GLY A 130 3.85 3.96 17.18
C GLY A 130 3.28 5.25 16.57
N ILE A 131 2.25 5.12 15.73
CA ILE A 131 1.57 6.24 15.07
C ILE A 131 0.16 6.43 15.63
N GLU A 132 -0.48 7.55 15.28
CA GLU A 132 -1.88 7.81 15.60
C GLU A 132 -2.74 7.68 14.34
N ILE A 133 -3.91 7.02 14.46
CA ILE A 133 -4.90 6.97 13.39
C ILE A 133 -6.02 7.97 13.66
N GLN A 134 -6.10 9.02 12.85
CA GLN A 134 -7.14 10.05 12.94
C GLN A 134 -8.00 10.04 11.67
N ASN A 135 -9.32 10.03 11.84
CA ASN A 135 -10.28 10.00 10.73
C ASN A 135 -9.99 8.86 9.72
N ASP A 136 -9.67 7.67 10.25
CA ASP A 136 -9.30 6.47 9.50
C ASP A 136 -7.97 6.57 8.75
N LYS A 137 -7.14 7.59 9.01
CA LYS A 137 -5.88 7.84 8.31
C LYS A 137 -4.68 7.84 9.25
N GLY A 138 -3.56 7.39 8.72
CA GLY A 138 -2.27 7.43 9.39
C GLY A 138 -1.14 7.71 8.41
N PHE A 139 0.02 8.07 8.96
CA PHE A 139 1.26 8.23 8.21
C PHE A 139 2.40 7.52 8.93
N ILE A 140 3.13 6.70 8.20
CA ILE A 140 4.34 6.03 8.66
C ILE A 140 5.52 6.69 7.94
N SER A 141 6.52 7.16 8.68
CA SER A 141 7.63 7.95 8.11
C SER A 141 8.56 7.15 7.20
N GLN A 142 8.44 5.83 7.16
CA GLN A 142 9.20 4.92 6.32
C GLN A 142 8.31 4.33 5.22
N THR A 143 8.84 4.18 4.02
CA THR A 143 8.16 3.49 2.92
C THR A 143 8.17 1.99 3.19
N LEU A 144 7.01 1.35 3.09
CA LEU A 144 6.85 -0.03 3.55
C LEU A 144 6.69 -1.02 2.39
N SER A 145 7.34 -2.16 2.53
CA SER A 145 6.90 -3.39 1.88
C SER A 145 5.83 -4.05 2.74
N ARG A 146 4.64 -4.28 2.17
CA ARG A 146 3.58 -5.03 2.86
C ARG A 146 4.08 -6.35 3.48
N LYS A 147 4.90 -7.12 2.75
CA LYS A 147 5.33 -8.46 3.20
C LYS A 147 6.49 -8.42 4.19
N LYS A 148 7.49 -7.58 3.96
CA LYS A 148 8.70 -7.55 4.79
C LYS A 148 8.55 -6.68 6.03
N ASP A 149 7.76 -5.62 5.92
CA ASP A 149 7.73 -4.56 6.93
C ASP A 149 6.36 -4.49 7.60
N PHE A 150 5.26 -4.41 6.83
CA PHE A 150 3.94 -4.18 7.44
C PHE A 150 3.38 -5.39 8.20
N ILE A 151 3.33 -6.56 7.56
CA ILE A 151 2.69 -7.75 8.13
C ILE A 151 3.41 -8.31 9.37
N PRO A 152 4.76 -8.37 9.43
CA PRO A 152 5.45 -8.83 10.63
C PRO A 152 5.13 -8.00 11.87
N GLU A 153 5.11 -6.67 11.75
CA GLU A 153 4.81 -5.77 12.88
C GLU A 153 3.38 -5.94 13.38
N ILE A 154 2.40 -6.03 12.47
CA ILE A 154 1.01 -6.34 12.85
C ILE A 154 0.91 -7.72 13.50
N GLY A 155 1.60 -8.72 12.95
CA GLY A 155 1.61 -10.09 13.48
C GLY A 155 2.18 -10.17 14.89
N TYR A 156 3.23 -9.39 15.19
CA TYR A 156 3.82 -9.30 16.53
C TYR A 156 2.80 -8.78 17.55
N VAL A 157 2.04 -7.74 17.20
CA VAL A 157 0.99 -7.20 18.07
C VAL A 157 -0.15 -8.20 18.28
N CYS A 158 -0.58 -8.90 17.24
CA CYS A 158 -1.65 -9.91 17.34
C CYS A 158 -1.32 -11.11 18.22
N THR A 159 -0.04 -11.49 18.29
CA THR A 159 0.40 -12.74 18.95
C THR A 159 0.92 -12.53 20.36
N THR A 160 1.23 -11.28 20.72
CA THR A 160 1.77 -10.91 22.04
C THR A 160 0.73 -10.23 22.93
N SER A 161 -0.52 -10.09 22.44
CA SER A 161 -1.65 -9.48 23.17
C SER A 161 -2.52 -10.51 23.88
#